data_AF-A0A8R1EII0-F1
#
_entry.id   AF-A0A8R1EII0-F1
#
_cell.length_a   1.000
_cell.length_b   1.000
_cell.length_c   1.000
_cell.angle_alpha   90.00
_cell.angle_beta   90.00
_cell.angle_gamma   90.00
#
_symmetry.space_group_name_H-M   'P 1'
#
loop_
_entity.id
_entity.type
_entity.pdbx_description
1 polymer ?
#
loop_
_entity_poly.entity_id
_entity_poly.type
_entity_poly.pdbx_seq_one_letter_code
_entity_poly.pdbx_strand_id
1 'polypeptide(L)'
;MRHLSGGQSAVFRQLTGRDWPDRGVPDEKCHTVPQNLLARVRHGPCVVHCSAGIGRTGCVVALEFAYRKLHRGMKVDFEEITQELRNQRAQCIQTEIQYLYIHRVMIAFARGENGISEKAQTAADAFLKSYDCHLRLKC
;
A
#
# COMPACT_ATOMS: atom_id res chain seq x y z
N MET A 1 -6.97 -25.84 9.62
CA MET A 1 -5.84 -26.25 8.75
C MET A 1 -6.32 -27.41 7.90
N ARG A 2 -6.46 -27.28 6.57
CA ARG A 2 -6.78 -28.43 5.72
C ARG A 2 -5.48 -29.17 5.45
N HIS A 3 -5.41 -30.43 5.87
CA HIS A 3 -4.31 -31.32 5.50
C HIS A 3 -4.37 -31.53 3.98
N LEU A 4 -3.34 -31.12 3.25
CA LEU A 4 -3.18 -31.54 1.86
C LEU A 4 -2.76 -33.01 1.91
N SER A 5 -3.65 -33.91 1.51
CA SER A 5 -3.32 -35.31 1.28
C SER A 5 -2.25 -35.38 0.19
N GLY A 6 -1.23 -36.22 0.37
CA GLY A 6 -0.12 -36.37 -0.57
C GLY A 6 -0.60 -36.61 -2.00
N GLY A 7 0.05 -35.95 -2.98
CA GLY A 7 -0.25 -36.07 -4.41
C GLY A 7 -0.73 -34.78 -5.10
N GLN A 8 -0.95 -33.69 -4.36
CA GLN A 8 -1.34 -32.39 -4.96
C GLN A 8 -0.10 -31.52 -5.24
N SER A 9 0.12 -31.17 -6.51
CA SER A 9 1.09 -30.15 -6.91
C SER A 9 0.43 -28.78 -6.96
N ALA A 10 1.04 -27.76 -6.35
CA ALA A 10 0.58 -26.38 -6.40
C ALA A 10 1.60 -25.52 -7.13
N VAL A 11 1.13 -24.63 -8.01
CA VAL A 11 1.98 -23.65 -8.71
C VAL A 11 1.99 -22.36 -7.91
N PHE A 12 3.18 -21.91 -7.50
CA PHE A 12 3.37 -20.65 -6.80
C PHE A 12 3.97 -19.60 -7.75
N ARG A 13 3.42 -18.39 -7.71
CA ARG A 13 3.95 -17.24 -8.45
C ARG A 13 4.52 -16.23 -7.46
N GLN A 14 5.83 -15.98 -7.52
CA GLN A 14 6.50 -14.97 -6.73
C GLN A 14 6.65 -13.67 -7.54
N LEU A 15 6.28 -12.54 -6.93
CA LEU A 15 6.47 -11.20 -7.48
C LEU A 15 7.34 -10.38 -6.54
N THR A 16 8.31 -9.65 -7.08
CA THR A 16 9.26 -8.86 -6.27
C THR A 16 9.11 -7.38 -6.60
N GLY A 17 8.82 -6.56 -5.58
CA GLY A 17 8.93 -5.11 -5.68
C GLY A 17 10.41 -4.72 -5.68
N ARG A 18 10.92 -4.26 -6.82
CA ARG A 18 12.29 -3.74 -6.94
C ARG A 18 12.35 -2.29 -6.44
N ASP A 19 13.55 -1.86 -6.07
CA ASP A 19 13.86 -0.46 -5.75
C ASP A 19 13.01 0.14 -4.60
N TRP A 20 12.60 -0.70 -3.65
CA TRP A 20 11.90 -0.27 -2.44
C TRP A 20 12.82 -0.35 -1.20
N PRO A 21 13.34 0.79 -0.71
CA PRO A 21 14.23 0.84 0.46
C PRO A 21 13.51 0.39 1.74
N ASP A 22 14.24 -0.26 2.64
CA ASP A 22 13.63 -0.96 3.78
C ASP A 22 12.92 -0.04 4.77
N ARG A 23 13.55 1.09 5.13
CA ARG A 23 12.99 2.12 6.02
C ARG A 23 12.41 3.34 5.29
N GLY A 24 12.40 3.27 3.96
CA GLY A 24 11.92 4.33 3.08
C GLY A 24 10.73 3.87 2.25
N VAL A 25 10.56 4.56 1.12
CA VAL A 25 9.47 4.37 0.17
C VAL A 25 10.05 4.44 -1.24
N PRO A 26 9.38 3.89 -2.27
CA PRO A 26 9.84 4.02 -3.64
C PRO A 26 9.93 5.50 -4.03
N ASP A 27 10.86 5.81 -4.93
CA ASP A 27 11.02 7.16 -5.47
C ASP A 27 9.81 7.58 -6.32
N GLU A 28 9.84 8.81 -6.81
CA GLU A 28 8.78 9.38 -7.65
C GLU A 28 8.53 8.55 -8.93
N LYS A 29 9.55 7.86 -9.47
CA LYS A 29 9.43 7.06 -10.69
C LYS A 29 8.77 5.70 -10.43
N CYS A 30 8.89 5.17 -9.21
CA CYS A 30 8.43 3.85 -8.81
C CYS A 30 7.33 3.88 -7.73
N HIS A 31 6.66 5.01 -7.52
CA HIS A 31 5.68 5.17 -6.44
C HIS A 31 4.44 4.25 -6.52
N THR A 32 4.22 3.53 -7.62
CA THR A 32 3.07 2.61 -7.83
C THR A 32 3.38 1.14 -7.58
N VAL A 33 4.55 0.80 -7.00
CA VAL A 33 4.96 -0.59 -6.73
C VAL A 33 3.87 -1.42 -6.03
N PRO A 34 3.22 -0.95 -4.93
CA PRO A 34 2.14 -1.69 -4.28
C PRO A 34 0.97 -1.99 -5.23
N GLN A 35 0.53 -1.01 -6.00
CA GLN A 35 -0.60 -1.15 -6.93
C GLN A 35 -0.29 -2.18 -8.01
N ASN A 36 0.93 -2.14 -8.56
CA ASN A 36 1.40 -3.10 -9.56
C ASN A 36 1.47 -4.53 -9.02
N LEU A 37 1.87 -4.70 -7.74
CA LEU A 37 1.85 -6.01 -7.07
C LEU A 37 0.41 -6.48 -6.87
N LEU A 38 -0.43 -5.63 -6.26
CA LEU A 38 -1.82 -5.93 -5.94
C LEU A 38 -2.65 -6.30 -7.18
N ALA A 39 -2.48 -5.57 -8.29
CA ALA A 39 -3.16 -5.87 -9.56
C ALA A 39 -2.89 -7.29 -10.08
N ARG A 40 -1.80 -7.95 -9.65
CA ARG A 40 -1.39 -9.28 -10.12
C ARG A 40 -1.66 -10.39 -9.11
N VAL A 41 -1.95 -10.07 -7.85
CA VAL A 41 -2.09 -11.07 -6.76
C VAL A 41 -3.46 -11.09 -6.09
N ARG A 42 -4.34 -10.11 -6.35
CA ARG A 42 -5.67 -10.02 -5.70
C ARG A 42 -6.69 -11.10 -6.10
N HIS A 43 -6.29 -12.09 -6.90
CA HIS A 43 -7.16 -13.17 -7.36
C HIS A 43 -7.30 -14.33 -6.35
N GLY A 44 -6.62 -14.28 -5.20
CA GLY A 44 -6.70 -15.31 -4.18
C GLY A 44 -5.88 -15.00 -2.93
N PRO A 45 -5.80 -15.93 -1.96
CA PRO A 45 -4.91 -15.79 -0.82
C PRO A 45 -3.47 -15.60 -1.27
N CYS A 46 -2.80 -14.56 -0.77
CA CYS A 46 -1.41 -14.28 -1.07
C CYS A 46 -0.59 -14.12 0.22
N VAL A 47 0.71 -14.42 0.11
CA VAL A 47 1.68 -14.13 1.16
C VAL A 47 2.42 -12.86 0.75
N VAL A 48 2.41 -11.86 1.62
CA VAL A 48 3.18 -10.63 1.45
C VAL A 48 4.27 -10.61 2.53
N HIS A 49 5.52 -10.44 2.12
CA HIS A 49 6.63 -10.34 3.06
C HIS A 49 7.65 -9.28 2.60
N CYS A 50 8.51 -8.86 3.53
CA CYS A 50 9.71 -8.09 3.24
C CYS A 50 10.89 -8.72 4.00
N SER A 51 11.70 -7.92 4.70
CA SER A 51 12.69 -8.42 5.66
C SER A 51 12.00 -8.80 6.98
N ALA A 52 11.60 -7.80 7.79
CA ALA A 52 10.90 -8.03 9.07
C ALA A 52 9.38 -8.27 8.93
N GLY A 53 8.82 -8.07 7.73
CA GLY A 53 7.38 -8.24 7.48
C GLY A 53 6.50 -7.21 8.18
N ILE A 54 6.95 -5.96 8.31
CA ILE A 54 6.22 -4.88 9.01
C ILE A 54 6.14 -3.57 8.22
N GLY A 55 7.23 -3.11 7.59
CA GLY A 55 7.27 -1.82 6.87
C GLY A 55 6.61 -1.90 5.50
N ARG A 56 7.36 -2.35 4.49
CA ARG A 56 6.89 -2.54 3.09
C ARG A 56 5.66 -3.44 3.00
N THR A 57 5.67 -4.54 3.77
CA THR A 57 4.52 -5.44 3.92
C THR A 57 3.30 -4.70 4.46
N GLY A 58 3.47 -3.91 5.53
CA GLY A 58 2.39 -3.09 6.08
C GLY A 58 1.81 -2.12 5.06
N CYS A 59 2.64 -1.46 4.24
CA CYS A 59 2.17 -0.57 3.18
C CYS A 59 1.29 -1.28 2.15
N VAL A 60 1.72 -2.45 1.65
CA VAL A 60 0.96 -3.23 0.66
C VAL A 60 -0.38 -3.68 1.24
N VAL A 61 -0.38 -4.20 2.48
CA VAL A 61 -1.60 -4.71 3.13
C VAL A 61 -2.56 -3.57 3.49
N ALA A 62 -2.04 -2.41 3.95
CA ALA A 62 -2.86 -1.24 4.24
C ALA A 62 -3.58 -0.70 3.00
N LEU A 63 -2.89 -0.66 1.86
CA LEU A 63 -3.48 -0.27 0.58
C LEU A 63 -4.55 -1.28 0.14
N GLU A 64 -4.31 -2.58 0.30
CA GLU A 64 -5.33 -3.61 0.05
C GLU A 64 -6.60 -3.37 0.89
N PHE A 65 -6.44 -3.11 2.18
CA PHE A 65 -7.55 -2.77 3.09
C PHE A 65 -8.30 -1.52 2.63
N ALA A 66 -7.58 -0.46 2.29
CA ALA A 66 -8.15 0.78 1.79
C ALA A 66 -8.96 0.55 0.51
N TYR A 67 -8.40 -0.16 -0.47
CA TYR A 67 -9.12 -0.49 -1.71
C TYR A 67 -10.37 -1.32 -1.43
N ARG A 68 -10.31 -2.31 -0.53
CA ARG A 68 -11.49 -3.12 -0.17
C ARG A 68 -12.57 -2.30 0.52
N LYS A 69 -12.20 -1.35 1.39
CA LYS A 69 -13.13 -0.39 2.00
C LYS A 69 -13.81 0.45 0.91
N LEU A 70 -13.05 1.03 -0.03
CA LEU A 70 -13.61 1.80 -1.15
C LEU A 70 -14.57 0.98 -2.02
N HIS A 71 -14.20 -0.25 -2.39
CA HIS A 71 -15.06 -1.13 -3.20
C HIS A 71 -16.39 -1.46 -2.50
N ARG A 72 -16.45 -1.35 -1.17
CA ARG A 72 -17.66 -1.54 -0.36
C ARG A 72 -18.39 -0.23 -0.06
N GLY A 73 -17.98 0.88 -0.67
CA GLY A 73 -18.54 2.21 -0.40
C GLY A 73 -18.22 2.74 1.01
N MET A 74 -17.21 2.18 1.67
CA MET A 74 -16.80 2.60 3.02
C MET A 74 -15.74 3.70 2.94
N LYS A 75 -15.78 4.61 3.93
CA LYS A 75 -14.72 5.61 4.12
C LYS A 75 -13.38 4.90 4.41
N VAL A 76 -12.32 5.42 3.80
CA VAL A 76 -10.94 5.02 4.13
C VAL A 76 -10.42 5.95 5.22
N ASP A 77 -9.96 5.33 6.31
CA ASP A 77 -9.26 5.99 7.40
C ASP A 77 -7.96 5.22 7.67
N PHE A 78 -6.83 5.86 7.40
CA PHE A 78 -5.53 5.21 7.51
C PHE A 78 -5.04 5.10 8.95
N GLU A 79 -5.55 5.93 9.86
CA GLU A 79 -5.25 5.78 11.29
C GLU A 79 -5.92 4.50 11.80
N GLU A 80 -7.21 4.33 11.50
CA GLU A 80 -7.97 3.13 11.82
C GLU A 80 -7.35 1.86 11.19
N ILE A 81 -7.02 1.91 9.89
CA ILE A 81 -6.38 0.78 9.19
C ILE A 81 -5.02 0.46 9.84
N THR A 82 -4.21 1.47 10.17
CA THR A 82 -2.89 1.26 10.78
C THR A 82 -3.02 0.65 12.17
N GLN A 83 -3.97 1.13 12.97
CA GLN A 83 -4.24 0.57 14.29
C GLN A 83 -4.66 -0.90 14.20
N GLU A 84 -5.59 -1.21 13.29
CA GLU A 84 -6.05 -2.59 13.06
C GLU A 84 -4.90 -3.51 12.61
N LEU A 85 -4.05 -3.05 11.69
CA LEU A 85 -2.88 -3.82 11.27
C LEU A 85 -1.87 -4.02 12.41
N ARG A 86 -1.68 -3.02 13.28
CA ARG A 86 -0.79 -3.13 14.44
C ARG A 86 -1.32 -4.06 15.52
N ASN A 87 -2.64 -4.21 15.64
CA ASN A 87 -3.28 -5.19 16.50
C ASN A 87 -3.05 -6.64 16.03
N GLN A 88 -2.90 -6.85 14.71
CA GLN A 88 -2.65 -8.18 14.13
C GLN A 88 -1.15 -8.49 13.94
N ARG A 89 -0.32 -7.45 13.74
CA ARG A 89 1.14 -7.55 13.54
C ARG A 89 1.79 -6.26 14.07
N ALA A 90 2.45 -6.37 15.22
CA ALA A 90 3.10 -5.23 15.86
C ALA A 90 4.03 -4.48 14.90
N GLN A 91 4.07 -3.14 15.03
CA GLN A 91 4.94 -2.25 14.25
C GLN A 91 4.66 -2.21 12.74
N CYS A 92 3.52 -2.74 12.27
CA CYS A 92 3.06 -2.52 10.90
C CYS A 92 3.03 -1.02 10.55
N ILE A 93 3.54 -0.70 9.35
CA ILE A 93 3.87 0.67 8.91
C ILE A 93 4.87 1.28 9.89
N GLN A 94 6.15 1.03 9.62
CA GLN A 94 7.23 1.18 10.59
C GLN A 94 7.72 2.63 10.70
N THR A 95 7.64 3.42 9.63
CA THR A 95 8.16 4.79 9.60
C THR A 95 7.08 5.79 9.18
N GLU A 96 7.24 7.05 9.57
CA GLU A 96 6.32 8.13 9.18
C GLU A 96 6.22 8.30 7.67
N ILE A 97 7.34 8.15 6.95
CA ILE A 97 7.34 8.25 5.49
C ILE A 97 6.53 7.12 4.83
N GLN A 98 6.53 5.92 5.42
CA GLN A 98 5.68 4.81 4.96
C GLN A 98 4.19 5.12 5.17
N TYR A 99 3.84 5.76 6.29
CA TYR A 99 2.48 6.24 6.55
C TYR A 99 2.05 7.33 5.57
N LEU A 100 2.90 8.34 5.33
CA LEU A 100 2.62 9.37 4.32
C LEU A 100 2.51 8.78 2.90
N TYR A 101 3.29 7.74 2.60
CA TYR A 101 3.30 7.09 1.30
C TYR A 101 2.00 6.36 0.97
N ILE A 102 1.37 5.65 1.91
CA ILE A 102 0.06 5.02 1.66
C ILE A 102 -1.03 6.06 1.40
N HIS A 103 -0.98 7.22 2.07
CA HIS A 103 -1.85 8.37 1.76
C HIS A 103 -1.59 8.90 0.35
N ARG A 104 -0.33 9.15 0.01
CA ARG A 104 0.08 9.62 -1.32
C ARG A 104 -0.43 8.71 -2.43
N VAL A 105 -0.28 7.39 -2.27
CA VAL A 105 -0.78 6.39 -3.22
C VAL A 105 -2.29 6.49 -3.38
N MET A 106 -3.05 6.56 -2.29
CA MET A 106 -4.52 6.62 -2.36
C MET A 106 -5.04 7.94 -2.91
N ILE A 107 -4.38 9.05 -2.60
CA ILE A 107 -4.72 10.37 -3.16
C ILE A 107 -4.47 10.36 -4.67
N ALA A 108 -3.34 9.83 -5.12
CA ALA A 108 -3.05 9.71 -6.55
C ALA A 108 -4.05 8.78 -7.27
N PHE A 109 -4.45 7.68 -6.62
CA PHE A 109 -5.51 6.81 -7.13
C PHE A 109 -6.84 7.56 -7.26
N ALA A 110 -7.28 8.25 -6.20
CA ALA A 110 -8.53 8.99 -6.19
C ALA A 110 -8.55 10.06 -7.28
N ARG A 111 -7.46 10.82 -7.49
CA ARG A 111 -7.37 11.84 -8.57
C ARG A 111 -7.66 11.31 -9.98
N GLY A 112 -7.48 10.01 -10.22
CA GLY A 112 -7.81 9.37 -11.50
C GLY A 112 -9.30 9.00 -11.65
N GLU A 113 -10.09 9.10 -10.59
CA GLU A 113 -11.51 8.76 -10.55
C GLU A 113 -12.39 10.00 -10.85
N ASN A 114 -13.57 9.76 -11.43
CA ASN A 114 -14.53 10.83 -11.73
C ASN A 114 -15.28 11.28 -10.46
N GLY A 115 -15.72 12.55 -10.43
CA GLY A 115 -16.61 13.06 -9.38
C GLY A 115 -15.92 13.63 -8.14
N ILE A 116 -14.61 13.90 -8.21
CA ILE A 116 -13.90 14.63 -7.16
C ILE A 116 -14.21 16.12 -7.24
N SER A 117 -14.51 16.74 -6.10
CA SER A 117 -14.74 18.19 -6.02
C SER A 117 -13.47 18.98 -6.31
N GLU A 118 -13.60 20.16 -6.92
CA GLU A 118 -12.47 21.04 -7.22
C GLU A 118 -11.61 21.31 -5.97
N LYS A 119 -12.25 21.56 -4.82
CA LYS A 119 -11.58 21.74 -3.54
C LYS A 119 -10.72 20.53 -3.14
N ALA A 120 -11.24 19.31 -3.32
CA ALA A 120 -10.51 18.09 -3.03
C ALA A 120 -9.35 17.89 -4.02
N GLN A 121 -9.54 18.25 -5.29
CA GLN A 121 -8.48 18.23 -6.31
C GLN A 121 -7.34 19.19 -5.94
N THR A 122 -7.66 20.45 -5.57
CA THR A 122 -6.65 21.43 -5.13
C THR A 122 -5.89 20.95 -3.89
N ALA A 123 -6.58 20.38 -2.91
CA ALA A 123 -5.94 19.84 -1.71
C ALA A 123 -5.03 18.64 -2.04
N ALA A 124 -5.47 17.76 -2.94
CA ALA A 124 -4.67 16.64 -3.41
C ALA A 124 -3.40 17.11 -4.14
N ASP A 125 -3.52 18.11 -5.01
CA ASP A 125 -2.39 18.69 -5.75
C ASP A 125 -1.38 19.35 -4.80
N ALA A 126 -1.87 20.10 -3.81
CA ALA A 126 -1.03 20.72 -2.79
C ALA A 126 -0.28 19.67 -1.95
N PHE A 127 -0.98 18.61 -1.52
CA PHE A 127 -0.37 17.52 -0.77
C PHE A 127 0.71 16.81 -1.60
N LEU A 128 0.39 16.38 -2.83
CA LEU A 128 1.33 15.65 -3.68
C LEU A 128 2.57 16.48 -4.01
N LYS A 129 2.40 17.76 -4.34
CA LYS A 129 3.51 18.68 -4.58
C LYS A 129 4.42 18.82 -3.34
N SER A 130 3.82 18.98 -2.15
CA SER A 130 4.58 19.09 -0.90
C SER A 130 5.33 17.80 -0.58
N TYR A 131 4.66 16.65 -0.73
CA TYR A 131 5.22 15.34 -0.49
C TYR A 131 6.40 15.03 -1.42
N ASP A 132 6.22 15.20 -2.75
CA ASP A 132 7.26 14.91 -3.73
C ASP A 132 8.47 15.87 -3.58
N CYS A 133 8.23 17.13 -3.22
CA CYS A 133 9.30 18.08 -2.87
C CYS A 133 10.12 17.59 -1.67
N HIS A 134 9.47 17.11 -0.60
CA HIS A 134 10.15 16.64 0.59
C HIS A 134 10.95 15.35 0.35
N LEU A 135 10.48 14.46 -0.54
CA LEU A 135 11.25 13.28 -0.94
C LEU A 135 12.54 13.66 -1.69
N ARG A 136 12.47 14.63 -2.59
CA ARG A 136 13.65 15.08 -3.37
C ARG A 136 14.74 15.72 -2.51
N LEU A 137 14.39 16.30 -1.37
CA LEU A 137 15.35 16.91 -0.42
C LEU A 137 16.06 15.89 0.49
N LYS A 138 15.63 14.62 0.49
CA LYS A 138 16.16 13.55 1.34
C LYS A 138 16.96 12.48 0.56
N CYS A 139 17.11 12.63 -0.76
CA CYS A 139 18.00 11.84 -1.62
C CYS A 139 19.30 12.60 -1.86
#